data_AF-A0A1Y2GUI0-F1
#
_entry.id   AF-A0A1Y2GUI0-F1
#
_cell.length_a   1.000
_cell.length_b   1.000
_cell.length_c   1.000
_cell.angle_alpha   90.00
_cell.angle_beta   90.00
_cell.angle_gamma   90.00
#
_symmetry.space_group_name_H-M   'P 1'
#
loop_
_entity.id
_entity.type
_entity.pdbx_description
1 polymer ?
#
loop_
_entity_poly.entity_id
_entity_poly.type
_entity_poly.pdbx_seq_one_letter_code
_entity_poly.pdbx_strand_id
1 'polypeptide(L)'
;MPLVTPPTLVDEDGALTQECEDALVAIFKKYDSDKDGALSNKELDAFAKDTNGDVFDEDTRTEIKEFLDLDDKGQLTLKGFLQMYNLQTSSEPQETWKDLQKHGYDTKLKLVASRREDNEEKIKPTQNSIATPLKN
;
A
#
# COMPACT_ATOMS: atom_id res chain seq x y z
N MET A 1 8.49 12.93 -27.43
CA MET A 1 7.60 11.99 -26.73
C MET A 1 6.59 12.81 -25.97
N PRO A 2 5.27 12.60 -26.08
CA PRO A 2 4.34 13.34 -25.24
C PRO A 2 4.56 12.86 -23.80
N LEU A 3 4.90 13.79 -22.90
CA LEU A 3 4.80 13.55 -21.47
C LEU A 3 3.32 13.30 -21.18
N VAL A 4 2.94 12.04 -20.96
CA VAL A 4 1.65 11.74 -20.34
C VAL A 4 1.76 12.22 -18.90
N THR A 5 1.17 13.37 -18.60
CA THR A 5 1.04 13.83 -17.22
C THR A 5 0.05 12.90 -16.53
N PRO A 6 0.43 12.27 -15.40
CA PRO A 6 -0.53 11.50 -14.61
C PRO A 6 -1.69 12.43 -14.19
N PRO A 7 -2.91 11.88 -13.97
CA PRO A 7 -4.03 12.66 -13.49
C PRO A 7 -3.67 13.30 -12.14
N THR A 8 -4.25 14.44 -11.82
CA THR A 8 -4.05 15.03 -10.50
C THR A 8 -4.76 14.17 -9.45
N LEU A 9 -4.08 13.90 -8.33
CA LEU A 9 -4.65 13.15 -7.23
C LEU A 9 -5.64 13.99 -6.41
N VAL A 10 -5.48 15.30 -6.47
CA VAL A 10 -6.39 16.28 -5.88
C VAL A 10 -7.05 17.14 -6.96
N ASP A 11 -8.24 17.64 -6.67
CA ASP A 11 -8.97 18.62 -7.47
C ASP A 11 -8.50 20.06 -7.22
N GLU A 12 -9.17 21.02 -7.86
CA GLU A 12 -8.84 22.45 -7.79
C GLU A 12 -9.00 23.06 -6.38
N ASP A 13 -9.82 22.43 -5.53
CA ASP A 13 -10.05 22.81 -4.14
C ASP A 13 -9.10 22.07 -3.17
N GLY A 14 -8.25 21.17 -3.68
CA GLY A 14 -7.29 20.40 -2.89
C GLY A 14 -7.88 19.17 -2.20
N ALA A 15 -9.10 18.76 -2.55
CA ALA A 15 -9.67 17.50 -2.10
C ALA A 15 -9.26 16.35 -3.04
N LEU A 16 -9.26 15.11 -2.54
CA LEU A 16 -8.94 13.93 -3.35
C LEU A 16 -9.94 13.81 -4.53
N THR A 17 -9.42 13.50 -5.72
CA THR A 17 -10.29 13.22 -6.86
C THR A 17 -11.02 11.89 -6.66
N GLN A 18 -12.20 11.76 -7.26
CA GLN A 18 -13.01 10.54 -7.21
C GLN A 18 -12.20 9.29 -7.61
N GLU A 19 -11.37 9.39 -8.64
CA GLU A 19 -10.51 8.29 -9.10
C GLU A 19 -9.45 7.89 -8.06
N CYS A 20 -8.91 8.87 -7.32
CA CYS A 20 -7.95 8.63 -6.25
C CYS A 20 -8.63 8.01 -5.03
N GLU A 21 -9.79 8.54 -4.63
CA GLU A 21 -10.61 7.95 -3.57
C GLU A 21 -10.99 6.50 -3.88
N ASP A 22 -11.48 6.19 -5.07
CA ASP A 22 -11.84 4.82 -5.45
C ASP A 22 -10.64 3.86 -5.36
N ALA A 23 -9.44 4.31 -5.76
CA ALA A 23 -8.21 3.54 -5.62
C ALA A 23 -7.83 3.31 -4.15
N LEU A 24 -7.88 4.34 -3.33
CA LEU A 24 -7.59 4.28 -1.89
C LEU A 24 -8.60 3.41 -1.14
N VAL A 25 -9.90 3.50 -1.48
CA VAL A 25 -10.96 2.65 -0.94
C VAL A 25 -10.70 1.17 -1.27
N ALA A 26 -10.26 0.88 -2.49
CA ALA A 26 -9.91 -0.49 -2.87
C ALA A 26 -8.66 -1.01 -2.14
N ILE A 27 -7.66 -0.15 -1.87
CA ILE A 27 -6.52 -0.48 -1.01
C ILE A 27 -7.00 -0.74 0.42
N PHE A 28 -7.81 0.14 0.99
CA PHE A 28 -8.36 -0.03 2.34
C PHE A 28 -9.06 -1.38 2.48
N LYS A 29 -9.96 -1.73 1.55
CA LYS A 29 -10.69 -3.00 1.53
C LYS A 29 -9.82 -4.23 1.36
N LYS A 30 -8.59 -4.09 0.85
CA LYS A 30 -7.61 -5.18 0.77
C LYS A 30 -7.04 -5.52 2.15
N TYR A 31 -6.92 -4.54 3.04
CA TYR A 31 -6.34 -4.70 4.38
C TYR A 31 -7.41 -4.93 5.47
N ASP A 32 -8.60 -4.35 5.30
CA ASP A 32 -9.79 -4.61 6.14
C ASP A 32 -10.27 -6.06 5.95
N SER A 33 -9.65 -6.95 6.71
CA SER A 33 -9.74 -8.41 6.54
C SER A 33 -10.99 -8.96 7.20
N ASP A 34 -11.39 -8.37 8.32
CA ASP A 34 -12.63 -8.71 9.03
C ASP A 34 -13.86 -7.97 8.47
N LYS A 35 -13.65 -6.97 7.61
CA LYS A 35 -14.69 -6.20 6.90
C LYS A 35 -15.59 -5.44 7.88
N ASP A 36 -15.01 -5.00 8.99
CA ASP A 36 -15.73 -4.20 9.99
C ASP A 36 -15.80 -2.70 9.62
N GLY A 37 -15.09 -2.31 8.55
CA GLY A 37 -15.08 -0.95 8.03
C GLY A 37 -14.05 -0.04 8.71
N ALA A 38 -13.18 -0.60 9.55
CA ALA A 38 -12.05 0.05 10.17
C ALA A 38 -10.78 -0.81 10.05
N LEU A 39 -9.61 -0.19 10.18
CA LEU A 39 -8.34 -0.90 10.27
C LEU A 39 -7.93 -1.00 11.73
N SER A 40 -7.91 -2.23 12.23
CA SER A 40 -7.32 -2.54 13.51
C SER A 40 -5.81 -2.25 13.50
N ASN A 41 -5.18 -2.18 14.67
CA ASN A 41 -3.72 -1.98 14.74
C ASN A 41 -2.93 -3.01 13.91
N LYS A 42 -3.42 -4.26 13.82
CA LYS A 42 -2.76 -5.33 13.06
C LYS A 42 -2.90 -5.14 11.55
N GLU A 43 -4.04 -4.66 11.09
CA GLU A 43 -4.29 -4.42 9.66
C GLU A 43 -3.57 -3.14 9.21
N LEU A 44 -3.57 -2.12 10.07
CA LEU A 44 -2.78 -0.91 9.87
C LEU A 44 -1.28 -1.23 9.82
N ASP A 45 -0.79 -2.15 10.65
CA ASP A 45 0.59 -2.65 10.60
C ASP A 45 0.92 -3.35 9.29
N ALA A 46 0.00 -4.19 8.79
CA ALA A 46 0.17 -4.87 7.52
C ALA A 46 0.19 -3.88 6.36
N PHE A 47 -0.72 -2.91 6.36
CA PHE A 47 -0.77 -1.83 5.39
C PHE A 47 0.52 -0.99 5.41
N ALA A 48 0.99 -0.57 6.58
CA ALA A 48 2.19 0.23 6.73
C ALA A 48 3.42 -0.52 6.23
N LYS A 49 3.58 -1.80 6.57
CA LYS A 49 4.69 -2.62 6.07
C LYS A 49 4.70 -2.75 4.55
N ASP A 50 3.55 -3.05 3.96
CA ASP A 50 3.45 -3.21 2.51
C ASP A 50 3.68 -1.87 1.76
N THR A 51 3.24 -0.76 2.37
CA THR A 51 3.30 0.56 1.75
C THR A 51 4.66 1.23 1.99
N ASN A 52 5.16 1.24 3.22
CA ASN A 52 6.35 1.99 3.64
C ASN A 52 7.59 1.10 3.83
N GLY A 53 7.42 -0.21 3.88
CA GLY A 53 8.48 -1.18 4.21
C GLY A 53 8.58 -1.50 5.71
N ASP A 54 7.99 -0.66 6.56
CA ASP A 54 8.02 -0.75 8.01
C ASP A 54 6.67 -0.35 8.63
N VAL A 55 6.45 -0.69 9.90
CA VAL A 55 5.27 -0.24 10.64
C VAL A 55 5.37 1.24 11.00
N PHE A 56 4.22 1.90 11.19
CA PHE A 56 4.21 3.22 11.78
C PHE A 56 4.82 3.21 13.19
N ASP A 57 5.66 4.20 13.46
CA ASP A 57 6.18 4.52 14.80
C ASP A 57 5.05 4.96 15.75
N GLU A 58 5.38 5.03 17.05
CA GLU A 58 4.40 5.39 18.08
C GLU A 58 3.89 6.82 17.94
N ASP A 59 4.73 7.76 17.50
CA ASP A 59 4.33 9.14 17.25
C ASP A 59 3.28 9.21 16.13
N THR A 60 3.56 8.61 14.97
CA THR A 60 2.63 8.55 13.84
C THR A 60 1.30 7.89 14.22
N ARG A 61 1.33 6.81 15.02
CA ARG A 61 0.09 6.17 15.52
C ARG A 61 -0.69 7.05 16.46
N THR A 62 -0.01 7.83 17.27
CA THR A 62 -0.64 8.79 18.18
C THR A 62 -1.33 9.87 17.38
N GLU A 63 -0.66 10.42 16.36
CA GLU A 63 -1.25 11.39 15.45
C GLU A 63 -2.47 10.83 14.71
N ILE A 64 -2.39 9.59 14.20
CA ILE A 64 -3.54 8.90 13.59
C ILE A 64 -4.72 8.84 14.56
N LYS A 65 -4.46 8.56 15.84
CA LYS A 65 -5.53 8.46 16.85
C LYS A 65 -6.09 9.80 17.32
N GLU A 66 -5.27 10.85 17.30
CA GLU A 66 -5.67 12.18 17.77
C GLU A 66 -6.34 13.02 16.69
N PHE A 67 -5.93 12.87 15.43
CA PHE A 67 -6.33 13.76 14.34
C PHE A 67 -7.23 13.13 13.28
N LEU A 68 -7.36 11.80 13.24
CA LEU A 68 -8.16 11.11 12.21
C LEU A 68 -9.43 10.48 12.80
N ASP A 69 -10.36 10.18 11.91
CA ASP A 69 -11.62 9.54 12.25
C ASP A 69 -11.42 8.05 12.64
N LEU A 70 -11.81 7.71 13.87
CA LEU A 70 -11.75 6.35 14.41
C LEU A 70 -13.15 5.83 14.75
N ASP A 71 -13.29 4.51 14.78
CA ASP A 71 -14.49 3.83 15.29
C ASP A 71 -14.57 3.88 16.84
N ASP A 72 -15.67 3.38 17.41
CA ASP A 72 -15.87 3.30 18.87
C ASP A 72 -14.81 2.43 19.59
N LYS A 73 -14.04 1.63 18.85
CA LYS A 73 -12.95 0.77 19.37
C LYS A 73 -11.57 1.41 19.18
N GLY A 74 -11.48 2.61 18.61
CA GLY A 74 -10.22 3.31 18.34
C GLY A 74 -9.46 2.78 17.12
N GLN A 75 -10.16 2.21 16.14
CA GLN A 75 -9.62 1.69 14.89
C GLN A 75 -9.83 2.70 13.75
N LEU A 76 -8.89 2.76 12.81
CA LEU A 76 -8.92 3.79 11.76
C LEU A 76 -10.01 3.51 10.74
N THR A 77 -11.05 4.35 10.66
CA THR A 77 -12.15 4.14 9.71
C THR A 77 -11.70 4.41 8.28
N LEU A 78 -12.49 3.97 7.30
CA LEU A 78 -12.29 4.37 5.90
C LEU A 78 -12.21 5.89 5.73
N LYS A 79 -13.05 6.63 6.46
CA LYS A 79 -13.05 8.10 6.43
C LYS A 79 -11.73 8.66 6.97
N GLY A 80 -11.22 8.13 8.09
CA GLY A 80 -9.94 8.53 8.65
C GLY A 80 -8.76 8.20 7.73
N PHE A 81 -8.82 7.06 7.05
CA PHE A 81 -7.83 6.66 6.06
C PHE A 81 -7.79 7.61 4.85
N LEU A 82 -8.95 8.02 4.33
CA LEU A 82 -9.01 9.02 3.26
C LEU A 82 -8.53 10.39 3.73
N GLN A 83 -8.84 10.80 4.97
CA GLN A 83 -8.32 12.03 5.55
C GLN A 83 -6.79 12.04 5.66
N MET A 84 -6.20 10.92 6.12
CA MET A 84 -4.74 10.73 6.16
C MET A 84 -4.11 10.97 4.79
N TYR A 85 -4.66 10.31 3.76
CA TYR A 85 -4.18 10.46 2.39
C TYR A 85 -4.45 11.84 1.81
N ASN A 86 -5.53 12.51 2.17
CA ASN A 86 -5.80 13.87 1.72
C ASN A 86 -4.73 14.85 2.25
N LEU A 87 -4.37 14.73 3.53
CA LEU A 87 -3.33 15.54 4.17
C LEU A 87 -1.95 15.28 3.54
N GLN A 88 -1.58 14.01 3.36
CA GLN A 88 -0.33 13.62 2.71
C GLN A 88 -0.30 14.12 1.26
N THR A 89 -1.36 13.87 0.49
CA THR A 89 -1.39 14.20 -0.95
C THR A 89 -1.39 15.70 -1.20
N SER A 90 -2.00 16.49 -0.31
CA SER A 90 -1.96 17.95 -0.37
C SER A 90 -0.54 18.51 -0.19
N SER A 91 0.32 17.80 0.56
CA SER A 91 1.68 18.23 0.86
C SER A 91 2.72 17.58 -0.08
N GLU A 92 2.59 16.28 -0.30
CA GLU A 92 3.54 15.40 -0.98
C GLU A 92 2.81 14.43 -1.94
N PRO A 93 2.19 14.94 -3.02
CA PRO A 93 1.45 14.10 -3.96
C PRO A 93 2.32 13.04 -4.65
N GLN A 94 3.64 13.24 -4.71
CA GLN A 94 4.57 12.26 -5.26
C GLN A 94 4.69 10.99 -4.40
N GLU A 95 4.59 11.11 -3.08
CA GLU A 95 4.62 9.94 -2.19
C GLU A 95 3.36 9.11 -2.35
N THR A 96 2.19 9.75 -2.40
CA THR A 96 0.92 9.05 -2.69
C THR A 96 0.96 8.29 -4.01
N TRP A 97 1.58 8.86 -5.06
CA TRP A 97 1.78 8.15 -6.33
C TRP A 97 2.66 6.90 -6.22
N LYS A 98 3.69 6.92 -5.36
CA LYS A 98 4.54 5.74 -5.11
C LYS A 98 3.77 4.65 -4.37
N ASP A 99 2.95 5.03 -3.40
CA ASP A 99 2.12 4.10 -2.64
C ASP A 99 1.12 3.40 -3.58
N LEU A 100 0.41 4.17 -4.40
CA LEU A 100 -0.52 3.65 -5.39
C LEU A 100 0.18 2.66 -6.35
N GLN A 101 1.39 2.98 -6.82
CA GLN A 101 2.17 2.07 -7.68
C GLN A 101 2.56 0.77 -6.97
N LYS A 102 2.96 0.83 -5.69
CA LYS A 102 3.25 -0.38 -4.88
C LYS A 102 2.03 -1.28 -4.74
N HIS A 103 0.83 -0.70 -4.71
CA HIS A 103 -0.43 -1.45 -4.69
C HIS A 103 -0.96 -1.86 -6.07
N GLY A 104 -0.19 -1.63 -7.14
CA GLY A 104 -0.49 -2.10 -8.49
C GLY A 104 -1.33 -1.15 -9.34
N TYR A 105 -1.41 0.13 -8.97
CA TYR A 105 -2.06 1.16 -9.80
C TYR A 105 -1.08 1.75 -10.81
N ASP A 106 -1.54 1.91 -12.05
CA ASP A 106 -0.80 2.61 -13.09
C ASP A 106 -0.89 4.14 -12.90
N THR A 107 -0.10 4.88 -13.68
CA THR A 107 -0.14 6.34 -13.87
C THR A 107 -1.51 6.91 -14.30
N LYS A 108 -2.55 6.09 -14.41
CA LYS A 108 -3.95 6.47 -14.71
C LYS A 108 -4.95 6.02 -13.64
N LEU A 109 -4.48 5.71 -12.42
CA LEU A 109 -5.30 5.18 -11.32
C LEU A 109 -6.09 3.92 -11.69
N LYS A 110 -5.65 3.20 -12.72
CA LYS A 110 -6.21 1.91 -13.09
C LYS A 110 -5.43 0.83 -12.40
N LEU A 111 -6.13 -0.05 -11.68
CA LEU A 111 -5.56 -1.26 -11.13
C LEU A 111 -5.06 -2.13 -12.28
N VAL A 112 -3.77 -2.05 -12.57
CA VAL A 112 -3.09 -2.92 -13.52
C VAL A 112 -2.61 -4.09 -12.70
N ALA A 113 -3.50 -5.06 -12.48
CA ALA A 113 -3.11 -6.39 -12.07
C ALA A 113 -2.26 -7.01 -13.20
N SER A 114 -1.01 -6.58 -13.34
CA SER A 114 -0.04 -7.26 -14.17
C SER A 114 0.34 -8.51 -13.41
N ARG A 115 -0.47 -9.55 -13.63
CA ARG A 115 -0.10 -10.92 -13.30
C ARG A 115 1.29 -11.19 -13.86
N ARG A 116 2.25 -11.30 -12.97
CA ARG A 116 3.34 -12.27 -13.00
C ARG A 116 3.42 -12.75 -11.54
N GLU A 117 3.03 -13.95 -11.14
CA GLU A 117 3.48 -15.26 -11.63
C GLU A 117 4.92 -15.22 -12.16
N ASP A 118 5.84 -14.79 -11.31
CA ASP A 118 7.25 -15.17 -11.41
C ASP A 118 7.59 -16.05 -10.19
N ASN A 119 7.18 -17.31 -10.31
CA ASN A 119 7.90 -18.52 -9.91
C ASN A 119 8.82 -18.45 -8.67
N GLU A 120 8.41 -19.14 -7.62
CA GLU A 120 9.30 -19.70 -6.59
C GLU A 120 10.32 -20.64 -7.27
N GLU A 121 11.46 -20.12 -7.71
CA GLU A 121 12.63 -20.98 -7.95
C GLU A 121 13.54 -20.98 -6.73
N LYS A 122 13.13 -21.83 -5.80
CA LYS A 122 13.87 -22.22 -4.60
C LYS A 122 15.11 -23.03 -5.00
N ILE A 123 16.17 -22.41 -5.52
CA ILE A 123 17.46 -23.09 -5.63
C ILE A 123 18.13 -23.10 -4.25
N LYS A 124 17.85 -24.16 -3.49
CA LYS A 124 18.71 -24.58 -2.38
C LYS A 124 19.97 -25.22 -3.00
N PRO A 125 21.20 -24.73 -2.77
CA PRO A 125 22.37 -25.58 -2.93
C PRO A 125 22.40 -26.54 -1.73
N THR A 126 21.86 -27.75 -1.92
CA THR A 126 22.09 -28.87 -1.02
C THR A 126 23.57 -29.22 -1.07
N GLN A 127 24.27 -29.02 0.04
CA GLN A 127 25.55 -29.67 0.30
C GLN A 127 25.31 -31.18 0.44
N ASN A 128 26.04 -32.02 -0.28
CA ASN A 128 27.07 -32.90 0.30
C ASN A 128 27.62 -33.93 -0.71
N SER A 129 28.95 -33.88 -0.86
CA SER A 129 29.88 -34.98 -0.57
C SER A 129 29.87 -36.29 -1.39
N ILE A 130 31.02 -36.45 -2.09
CA ILE A 130 31.88 -37.65 -2.24
C ILE A 130 31.38 -38.81 -3.13
N ALA A 131 32.08 -39.05 -4.25
CA ALA A 131 32.90 -40.26 -4.52
C ALA A 131 33.26 -40.42 -6.02
N THR A 132 34.57 -40.46 -6.31
CA THR A 132 35.24 -41.13 -7.47
C THR A 132 34.85 -42.63 -7.58
N PRO A 133 35.22 -43.44 -8.63
CA PRO A 133 36.33 -43.30 -9.60
C PRO A 133 36.13 -43.78 -11.08
N LEU A 134 37.06 -43.35 -11.94
CA LEU A 134 37.82 -44.05 -13.00
C LEU A 134 37.19 -45.14 -13.91
N LYS A 135 37.31 -44.94 -15.24
CA LYS A 135 37.64 -45.87 -16.35
C LYS A 135 37.26 -45.16 -17.68
N ASN A 136 38.02 -45.18 -18.77
CA ASN A 136 39.01 -46.12 -19.28
C ASN A 136 39.90 -45.42 -20.31
#